data_AF-S4PMM7-F1
#
_entry.id   AF-S4PMM7-F1
#
_cell.length_a   1.000
_cell.length_b   1.000
_cell.length_c   1.000
_cell.angle_alpha   90.00
_cell.angle_beta   90.00
_cell.angle_gamma   90.00
#
_symmetry.space_group_name_H-M   'P 1'
#
loop_
_entity.id
_entity.type
_entity.pdbx_description
1 polymer ?
#
loop_
_entity_poly.entity_id
_entity_poly.type
_entity_poly.pdbx_seq_one_letter_code
_entity_poly.pdbx_strand_id
1 'polypeptide(L)' 'EGRLKDIYAKFDVINLAAEKTYNNLDVTLKKANEHRNEWFEGVQKCNLDETLYEVMERIVRAEVHRLVVVDEDDKVIG' A
#
# COMPACT_ATOMS: atom_id res chain seq x y z
N GLU A 1 -4.27 -6.07 -16.14
CA GLU A 1 -3.72 -7.41 -15.83
C GLU A 1 -3.55 -7.67 -14.34
N GLY A 2 -4.42 -7.19 -13.43
CA GLY A 2 -4.42 -7.60 -12.01
C GLY A 2 -3.15 -7.36 -11.16
N ARG A 3 -2.07 -6.82 -11.74
CA ARG A 3 -0.78 -6.62 -11.08
C ARG A 3 -0.85 -5.55 -10.01
N LEU A 4 -0.18 -5.79 -8.89
CA LEU A 4 -0.01 -4.81 -7.83
C LEU A 4 0.77 -3.60 -8.38
N LYS A 5 0.16 -2.41 -8.26
CA LYS A 5 0.77 -1.15 -8.68
C LYS A 5 0.93 -0.18 -7.52
N ASP A 6 -0.10 -0.10 -6.70
CA ASP A 6 -0.14 0.77 -5.54
C ASP A 6 -1.24 0.28 -4.59
N ILE A 7 -1.30 0.88 -3.41
CA ILE A 7 -2.30 0.63 -2.39
C ILE A 7 -2.92 1.96 -1.97
N TYR A 8 -4.21 1.99 -1.68
CA TYR A 8 -4.87 3.12 -1.01
C TYR A 8 -5.51 2.59 0.26
N ALA A 9 -5.20 3.20 1.40
CA ALA A 9 -5.61 2.78 2.72
C ALA A 9 -6.33 3.92 3.44
N LYS A 10 -7.01 3.58 4.54
CA LYS A 10 -7.74 4.56 5.36
C LYS A 10 -6.84 5.68 5.88
N PHE A 11 -5.55 5.40 6.12
CA PHE A 11 -4.59 6.39 6.56
C PHE A 11 -4.32 7.48 5.50
N ASP A 12 -4.37 7.14 4.20
CA ASP A 12 -4.13 8.11 3.12
C ASP A 12 -5.23 9.19 3.05
N VAL A 13 -6.42 8.90 3.58
CA VAL A 13 -7.51 9.88 3.68
C VAL A 13 -7.16 11.01 4.65
N ILE A 14 -6.29 10.77 5.64
CA ILE A 14 -5.84 11.81 6.57
C ILE A 14 -5.04 12.88 5.83
N ASN A 15 -4.24 12.50 4.82
CA ASN A 15 -3.48 13.46 4.02
C ASN A 15 -4.42 14.42 3.25
N LEU A 16 -5.54 13.91 2.72
CA LEU A 16 -6.56 14.76 2.09
C LEU A 16 -7.19 15.75 3.07
N ALA A 17 -7.34 15.37 4.34
CA ALA A 17 -7.85 16.26 5.38
C ALA A 17 -6.80 17.30 5.79
N ALA A 18 -5.53 16.88 5.95
CA ALA A 18 -4.42 17.76 6.32
C ALA A 18 -4.20 18.87 5.30
N GLU A 19 -4.36 18.57 4.02
CA GLU A 19 -4.26 19.55 2.92
C GLU A 19 -5.54 20.36 2.69
N LYS A 20 -6.57 20.16 3.51
CA LYS A 20 -7.90 20.80 3.39
C LYS A 20 -8.60 20.48 2.05
N THR A 21 -8.21 19.40 1.39
CA THR A 21 -8.83 18.88 0.15
C THR A 21 -9.84 17.76 0.44
N TYR A 22 -10.39 17.68 1.65
CA TYR A 22 -11.33 16.63 2.07
C TYR A 22 -12.59 16.54 1.21
N ASN A 23 -12.97 17.62 0.53
CA ASN A 23 -14.09 17.64 -0.42
C ASN A 23 -13.74 17.07 -1.80
N ASN A 24 -12.45 16.82 -2.07
CA ASN A 24 -11.95 16.42 -3.38
C ASN A 24 -11.95 14.89 -3.51
N LEU A 25 -13.15 14.30 -3.44
CA LEU A 25 -13.35 12.85 -3.52
C LEU A 25 -13.40 12.31 -4.96
N ASP A 26 -13.50 13.21 -5.94
CA ASP A 26 -13.53 12.87 -7.37
C ASP A 26 -12.13 12.72 -7.98
N VAL A 27 -11.07 12.83 -7.18
CA VAL A 27 -9.70 12.59 -7.65
C VAL A 27 -9.42 11.10 -7.88
N THR A 28 -8.54 10.82 -8.83
CA THR A 28 -8.03 9.47 -9.01
C THR A 28 -7.16 9.05 -7.84
N LEU A 29 -7.14 7.75 -7.52
CA LEU A 29 -6.29 7.20 -6.46
C LEU A 29 -4.81 7.51 -6.67
N LYS A 30 -4.34 7.50 -7.93
CA LYS A 30 -2.97 7.89 -8.27
C LYS A 30 -2.65 9.29 -7.79
N LYS A 31 -3.53 10.26 -8.08
CA LYS A 31 -3.34 11.65 -7.66
C LYS A 31 -3.49 11.81 -6.15
N ALA A 32 -4.37 11.05 -5.52
CA ALA A 32 -4.48 11.05 -4.06
C ALA A 32 -3.19 10.55 -3.40
N ASN A 33 -2.54 9.52 -3.96
CA ASN A 33 -1.29 8.95 -3.45
C ASN A 33 -0.05 9.82 -3.66
N GLU A 34 -0.08 10.80 -4.58
CA GLU A 34 1.01 11.77 -4.74
C GLU A 34 1.23 12.64 -3.49
N HIS A 35 0.24 12.73 -2.59
CA HIS A 35 0.35 13.45 -1.31
C HIS A 35 1.04 12.62 -0.20
N ARG A 36 1.52 11.40 -0.48
CA ARG A 36 2.34 10.64 0.47
C ARG A 36 3.71 11.31 0.62
N ASN A 37 4.27 11.26 1.83
CA ASN A 37 5.62 11.74 2.11
C ASN A 37 6.66 11.11 1.16
N GLU A 38 7.76 11.84 0.91
CA GLU A 38 8.88 11.40 0.05
C GLU A 38 9.51 10.05 0.45
N TRP A 39 9.24 9.56 1.67
CA TRP A 39 9.70 8.26 2.19
C TRP A 39 8.74 7.10 1.90
N PHE A 40 8.11 7.07 0.73
CA PHE A 40 7.31 5.90 0.33
C PHE A 40 8.20 4.84 -0.31
N GLU A 41 8.53 3.79 0.44
CA GLU A 41 9.38 2.67 -0.02
C GLU A 41 8.63 1.67 -0.94
N GLY A 42 7.38 1.96 -1.31
CA GLY A 42 6.55 1.08 -2.12
C GLY A 42 5.56 0.24 -1.31
N VAL A 43 4.74 -0.53 -2.02
CA VAL A 43 3.79 -1.47 -1.39
C VAL A 43 4.52 -2.74 -0.99
N GLN A 44 4.53 -3.03 0.31
CA GLN A 44 5.09 -4.27 0.83
C GLN A 44 4.19 -5.45 0.43
N LYS A 45 4.81 -6.51 -0.07
CA LYS A 45 4.15 -7.70 -0.59
C LYS A 45 4.78 -8.99 -0.03
N CYS A 46 4.08 -10.10 -0.16
CA CYS A 46 4.61 -11.43 0.12
C CYS A 46 4.08 -12.49 -0.85
N ASN A 47 4.69 -13.66 -0.83
CA ASN A 47 4.26 -14.85 -1.57
C ASN A 47 3.68 -15.91 -0.62
N LEU A 48 2.92 -16.86 -1.17
CA LEU A 48 2.21 -17.90 -0.39
C LEU A 48 3.13 -18.94 0.25
N ASP A 49 4.34 -19.10 -0.27
CA ASP A 49 5.36 -20.03 0.19
C ASP A 49 6.22 -19.46 1.32
N GLU A 50 6.09 -18.17 1.63
CA GLU A 50 6.80 -17.54 2.74
C GLU A 50 6.28 -18.03 4.10
N THR A 51 7.21 -18.22 5.02
CA THR A 51 6.88 -18.59 6.39
C THR A 51 6.26 -17.42 7.15
N LEU A 52 5.48 -17.72 8.19
CA LEU A 52 4.94 -16.69 9.08
C LEU A 52 6.06 -15.84 9.70
N TYR A 53 7.23 -16.42 9.97
CA TYR A 53 8.36 -15.68 10.52
C TYR A 53 8.84 -14.58 9.56
N GLU A 54 9.04 -14.92 8.29
CA GLU A 54 9.47 -13.96 7.25
C GLU A 54 8.43 -12.84 7.04
N VAL A 55 7.14 -13.22 6.99
CA VAL A 55 6.02 -12.27 6.88
C VAL A 55 6.00 -11.31 8.07
N MET A 56 6.11 -11.83 9.30
CA MET A 56 6.10 -11.02 10.51
C MET A 56 7.35 -10.14 10.62
N GLU A 57 8.52 -10.64 10.22
CA GLU A 57 9.75 -9.85 10.19
C GLU A 57 9.62 -8.67 9.21
N ARG A 58 9.07 -8.90 8.01
CA ARG A 58 8.85 -7.85 7.01
C ARG A 58 7.88 -6.77 7.50
N ILE A 59 6.78 -7.18 8.15
CA ILE A 59 5.82 -6.27 8.77
C ILE A 59 6.50 -5.35 9.79
N VAL A 60 7.31 -5.93 10.68
CA VAL A 60 8.00 -5.17 11.74
C VAL A 60 9.07 -4.24 11.15
N ARG A 61 9.89 -4.73 10.23
CA ARG A 61 10.99 -3.95 9.64
C ARG A 61 10.52 -2.78 8.79
N ALA A 62 9.44 -2.98 8.02
CA ALA A 62 8.89 -1.95 7.15
C ALA A 62 7.83 -1.07 7.85
N GLU A 63 7.53 -1.35 9.13
CA GLU A 63 6.53 -0.62 9.92
C GLU A 63 5.15 -0.51 9.23
N VAL A 64 4.73 -1.58 8.54
CA VAL A 64 3.44 -1.64 7.81
C VAL A 64 2.40 -2.45 8.55
N HIS A 65 1.12 -2.18 8.28
CA HIS A 65 0.02 -2.90 8.94
C HIS A 65 -0.39 -4.20 8.24
N ARG A 66 0.05 -4.40 6.99
CA ARG A 66 -0.28 -5.56 6.16
C ARG A 66 0.70 -5.70 5.01
N LEU A 67 0.78 -6.92 4.47
CA LEU A 67 1.40 -7.22 3.17
C LEU A 67 0.31 -7.58 2.18
N VAL A 68 0.54 -7.34 0.89
CA VAL A 68 -0.31 -7.85 -0.19
C VAL A 68 0.28 -9.17 -0.69
N VAL A 69 -0.51 -10.23 -0.75
CA VAL A 69 -0.07 -11.51 -1.28
C VAL A 69 -0.12 -11.47 -2.80
N VAL A 70 1.00 -11.81 -3.45
CA VAL A 70 1.13 -11.84 -4.91
C VAL A 70 1.61 -13.20 -5.44
N ASP A 71 1.31 -13.46 -6.70
CA ASP A 71 1.92 -14.56 -7.47
C ASP A 71 3.25 -14.15 -8.11
N GLU A 72 3.86 -15.05 -8.89
CA GLU A 72 5.13 -14.83 -9.61
C GLU A 72 5.04 -13.72 -10.68
N ASP A 73 3.83 -13.40 -11.16
CA ASP A 73 3.55 -12.35 -12.15
C ASP A 73 3.22 -10.99 -11.49
N ASP A 74 3.38 -10.87 -10.17
CA ASP A 74 2.96 -9.74 -9.34
C ASP A 74 1.44 -9.49 -9.32
N LYS A 75 0.61 -10.48 -9.65
CA LYS A 75 -0.84 -10.36 -9.56
C LYS A 75 -1.30 -10.54 -8.12
N VAL A 76 -2.24 -9.69 -7.70
CA VAL A 76 -2.79 -9.74 -6.34
C VAL A 76 -3.66 -10.98 -6.19
N ILE A 77 -3.37 -11.77 -5.16
CA ILE A 77 -4.11 -12.99 -4.81
C ILE A 77 -4.63 -12.98 -3.35
N GLY A 78 -4.19 -12.03 -2.52
CA GLY A 78 -4.62 -11.90 -1.12
C GLY A 78 -4.19 -10.62 -0.44
#